data_AF-U2L959-F1
#
_entry.id   AF-U2L959-F1
#
_cell.length_a   1.000
_cell.length_b   1.000
_cell.length_c   1.000
_cell.angle_alpha   90.00
_cell.angle_beta   90.00
_cell.angle_gamma   90.00
#
_symmetry.space_group_name_H-M   'P 1'
#
loop_
_entity.id
_entity.type
_entity.pdbx_description
1 polymer ?
#
loop_
_entity_poly.entity_id
_entity_poly.type
_entity_poly.pdbx_seq_one_letter_code
_entity_poly.pdbx_strand_id
1 'polypeptide(L)'
;MKAWIALGSNMGNREENIARALKEMKKEGLKLLKISSLIETAPYGRTDQNSFINGVCIVETSCTPEELLECLLSIEKCLGRVRMEHWGPRSIDLDILFYEDNIIDEKNLTVPHPDLQNRRFVLEPLMEISSELMHPVFQKNIVELLQDLDYEEALNWIEQRARFGIKLGLKNIRTLLERLGNPEQRVPCFHIAGTNGKGSVSTYLSYILEEAGYKTGLFTSPFIESFRERFQINHQNISKAQLLKKIQHIKNIVQDMEKENMVPTHFEILTAICFDYFAEEKVDFAVMEVGLGGLYDSTNIIEKPVASLITTIDYDHTEYLGDTLPEIATQKAGIIKENCPVFLYPNPVEVMETIQNIAKEKNAPCFSYEKNKVQNISVSPKGTDFDFQNQRYFVPMSGEHQAYNASLAVLTVEELRKQKRIQFSNEELSKALSKAKLIARMELLQENPMLVLDGSHNMQGIHALKKNLSNYNYHHLILGIGILKDKKHMEMVQTIVPHANTVIVTEIPIERKLSAEDLAEEIRPLNDSVLIEKNIGNALALSISLAKADDLVLWCGSLYLMGEIRKNFFKVSK
;
A
#
# COMPACT_ATOMS: atom_id res chain seq x y z
N MET A 1 17.53 4.36 41.05
CA MET A 1 17.12 4.37 39.63
C MET A 1 15.92 3.46 39.47
N LYS A 2 15.02 3.75 38.53
CA LYS A 2 13.83 2.97 38.22
C LYS A 2 14.08 2.08 37.01
N ALA A 3 13.58 0.85 37.09
CA ALA A 3 13.54 -0.07 35.96
C ALA A 3 12.14 -0.66 35.80
N TRP A 4 11.75 -0.92 34.56
CA TRP A 4 10.52 -1.60 34.19
C TRP A 4 10.87 -3.00 33.75
N ILE A 5 10.25 -4.00 34.37
CA ILE A 5 10.58 -5.40 34.16
C ILE A 5 9.34 -6.13 33.66
N ALA A 6 9.43 -6.77 32.50
CA ALA A 6 8.42 -7.69 32.02
C ALA A 6 8.44 -8.97 32.84
N LEU A 7 7.27 -9.52 33.12
CA LEU A 7 7.05 -10.75 33.86
C LEU A 7 6.31 -11.71 32.93
N GLY A 8 6.82 -12.92 32.72
CA GLY A 8 6.17 -13.92 31.87
C GLY A 8 6.31 -15.35 32.42
N SER A 9 5.23 -16.14 32.42
CA SER A 9 5.29 -17.56 32.80
C SER A 9 4.26 -18.40 32.05
N ASN A 10 4.64 -19.55 31.49
CA ASN A 10 3.71 -20.50 30.86
C ASN A 10 3.79 -21.95 31.39
N MET A 11 4.66 -22.24 32.36
CA MET A 11 4.79 -23.57 32.98
C MET A 11 4.35 -23.59 34.44
N GLY A 12 3.80 -24.71 34.90
CA GLY A 12 3.42 -24.92 36.29
C GLY A 12 2.33 -23.96 36.77
N ASN A 13 2.38 -23.56 38.05
CA ASN A 13 1.47 -22.56 38.60
C ASN A 13 1.96 -21.15 38.24
N ARG A 14 1.50 -20.65 37.10
CA ARG A 14 2.00 -19.43 36.44
C ARG A 14 1.91 -18.17 37.32
N GLU A 15 0.79 -17.97 38.02
CA GLU A 15 0.60 -16.83 38.92
C GLU A 15 1.53 -16.92 40.14
N GLU A 16 1.68 -18.13 40.68
CA GLU A 16 2.56 -18.37 41.82
C GLU A 16 4.03 -18.17 41.45
N ASN A 17 4.45 -18.54 40.24
CA ASN A 17 5.81 -18.27 39.76
C ASN A 17 6.09 -16.77 39.70
N ILE A 18 5.15 -15.96 39.19
CA ILE A 18 5.27 -14.50 39.16
C ILE A 18 5.31 -13.95 40.59
N ALA A 19 4.43 -14.40 41.48
CA ALA A 19 4.43 -13.98 42.88
C ALA A 19 5.75 -14.30 43.61
N ARG A 20 6.32 -15.48 43.33
CA ARG A 20 7.64 -15.89 43.85
C ARG A 20 8.76 -15.02 43.27
N ALA A 21 8.75 -14.74 41.97
CA ALA A 21 9.74 -13.86 41.34
C ALA A 21 9.76 -12.46 41.98
N LEU A 22 8.59 -11.86 42.20
CA LEU A 22 8.47 -10.57 42.90
C LEU A 22 8.97 -10.62 44.35
N LYS A 23 8.81 -11.76 45.02
CA LYS A 23 9.32 -11.98 46.38
C LYS A 23 10.85 -12.09 46.38
N GLU A 24 11.44 -12.80 45.43
CA GLU A 24 12.89 -12.90 45.29
C GLU A 24 13.50 -11.55 44.90
N MET A 25 12.89 -10.78 43.99
CA MET A 25 13.32 -9.40 43.67
C MET A 25 13.45 -8.54 44.94
N LYS A 26 12.47 -8.60 45.84
CA LYS A 26 12.51 -7.87 47.12
C LYS A 26 13.64 -8.35 48.05
N LYS A 27 13.98 -9.65 48.04
CA LYS A 27 15.09 -10.18 48.84
C LYS A 27 16.46 -9.74 48.31
N GLU A 28 16.59 -9.62 46.99
CA GLU A 28 17.78 -9.10 46.31
C GLU A 28 17.90 -7.56 46.41
N GLY A 29 17.06 -6.91 47.21
CA GLY A 29 17.14 -5.47 47.48
C GLY A 29 16.41 -4.58 46.46
N LEU A 30 15.69 -5.17 45.49
CA LEU A 30 14.88 -4.40 44.54
C LEU A 30 13.58 -3.94 45.20
N LYS A 31 13.35 -2.62 45.27
CA LYS A 31 12.14 -2.05 45.86
C LYS A 31 11.02 -1.98 44.84
N LEU A 32 10.07 -2.92 44.92
CA LEU A 32 8.88 -2.94 44.08
C LEU A 32 8.00 -1.70 44.32
N LEU A 33 7.80 -0.87 43.29
CA LEU A 33 6.99 0.34 43.35
C LEU A 33 5.55 0.11 42.88
N LYS A 34 5.37 -0.58 41.76
CA LYS A 34 4.06 -0.86 41.14
C LYS A 34 4.11 -2.16 40.35
N ILE A 35 2.97 -2.79 40.17
CA ILE A 35 2.75 -3.95 39.29
C ILE A 35 1.46 -3.74 38.51
N SER A 36 1.44 -4.16 37.26
CA SER A 36 0.23 -4.19 36.43
C SER A 36 -0.70 -5.34 36.84
N SER A 37 -1.90 -5.33 36.30
CA SER A 37 -2.71 -6.53 36.19
C SER A 37 -1.97 -7.61 35.39
N LEU A 38 -2.23 -8.87 35.71
CA LEU A 38 -1.70 -10.02 34.96
C LEU A 38 -2.67 -10.39 33.85
N ILE A 39 -2.16 -10.55 32.63
CA ILE A 39 -2.95 -10.88 31.45
C ILE A 39 -2.55 -12.25 30.90
N GLU A 40 -3.53 -13.04 30.48
CA GLU A 40 -3.28 -14.32 29.82
C GLU A 40 -3.23 -14.12 28.31
N THR A 41 -2.15 -14.57 27.67
CA THR A 41 -1.96 -14.42 26.22
C THR A 41 -1.50 -15.73 25.59
N ALA A 42 -1.80 -15.92 24.30
CA ALA A 42 -1.25 -17.04 23.54
C ALA A 42 0.30 -16.97 23.50
N PRO A 43 1.00 -18.11 23.35
CA PRO A 43 2.44 -18.12 23.15
C PRO A 43 2.86 -17.28 21.94
N TYR A 44 3.94 -16.51 22.09
CA TYR A 44 4.56 -15.82 20.96
C TYR A 44 5.49 -16.79 20.22
N GLY A 45 5.36 -16.89 18.90
CA GLY A 45 6.13 -17.82 18.06
C GLY A 45 5.56 -19.24 18.06
N ARG A 46 6.07 -20.13 18.92
CA ARG A 46 5.73 -21.56 18.91
C ARG A 46 4.39 -21.81 19.63
N THR A 47 3.36 -22.18 18.88
CA THR A 47 1.96 -22.24 19.37
C THR A 47 1.56 -23.57 20.01
N ASP A 48 2.42 -24.58 20.01
CA ASP A 48 2.20 -25.90 20.64
C ASP A 48 2.52 -25.89 22.15
N GLN A 49 2.14 -24.82 22.85
CA GLN A 49 2.45 -24.60 24.27
C GLN A 49 1.26 -23.98 25.01
N ASN A 50 1.28 -24.08 26.34
CA ASN A 50 0.29 -23.41 27.20
C ASN A 50 0.40 -21.89 27.07
N SER A 51 -0.73 -21.20 27.25
CA SER A 51 -0.78 -19.74 27.32
C SER A 51 0.18 -19.18 28.37
N PHE A 52 0.70 -17.99 28.13
CA PHE A 52 1.50 -17.23 29.09
C PHE A 52 0.59 -16.39 29.99
N ILE A 53 0.99 -16.23 31.24
CA ILE A 53 0.59 -15.08 32.06
C ILE A 53 1.70 -14.06 31.96
N ASN A 54 1.35 -12.83 31.57
CA ASN A 54 2.26 -11.72 31.42
C ASN A 54 1.86 -10.52 32.30
N GLY A 55 2.83 -9.72 32.69
CA GLY A 55 2.64 -8.45 33.39
C GLY A 55 3.91 -7.61 33.39
N VAL A 56 3.85 -6.43 33.97
CA VAL A 56 5.02 -5.55 34.12
C VAL A 56 5.07 -5.02 35.54
N CYS A 57 6.26 -4.91 36.10
CA CYS A 57 6.48 -4.21 37.37
C CYS A 57 7.51 -3.09 37.24
N ILE A 58 7.41 -2.13 38.15
CA ILE A 58 8.38 -1.05 38.32
C ILE A 58 9.15 -1.34 39.60
N VAL A 59 10.48 -1.35 39.51
CA VAL A 59 11.37 -1.49 40.66
C VAL A 59 12.27 -0.27 40.80
N GLU A 60 12.58 0.11 42.03
CA GLU A 60 13.66 1.03 42.36
C GLU A 60 14.87 0.23 42.85
N THR A 61 16.04 0.51 42.27
CA THR A 61 17.28 -0.20 42.55
C THR A 61 18.49 0.74 42.56
N SER A 62 19.55 0.33 43.27
CA SER A 62 20.88 0.92 43.21
C SER A 62 21.83 0.17 42.27
N CYS A 63 21.44 -1.01 41.77
CA CYS A 63 22.24 -1.82 40.85
C CYS A 63 22.41 -1.12 39.50
N THR A 64 23.56 -1.30 38.83
CA THR A 64 23.70 -0.93 37.40
C THR A 64 22.77 -1.79 36.52
N PRO A 65 22.53 -1.41 35.25
CA PRO A 65 21.72 -2.22 34.34
C PRO A 65 22.23 -3.66 34.19
N GLU A 66 23.55 -3.87 34.17
CA GLU A 66 24.19 -5.18 34.06
C GLU A 66 24.01 -6.00 35.34
N GLU A 67 24.22 -5.37 36.51
CA GLU A 67 23.98 -6.00 37.81
C GLU A 67 22.50 -6.38 37.99
N LEU A 68 21.58 -5.52 37.50
CA LEU A 68 20.15 -5.83 37.49
C LEU A 68 19.86 -7.02 36.58
N LEU A 69 20.43 -7.09 35.38
CA LEU A 69 20.26 -8.23 34.48
C LEU A 69 20.75 -9.52 35.16
N GLU A 70 21.95 -9.52 35.74
CA GLU A 70 22.49 -10.68 36.46
C GLU A 70 21.58 -11.12 37.62
N CYS A 71 21.05 -10.16 38.39
CA CYS A 71 20.08 -10.42 39.45
C CYS A 71 18.82 -11.11 38.91
N LEU A 72 18.25 -10.62 37.80
CA LEU A 72 17.05 -11.23 37.20
C LEU A 72 17.33 -12.64 36.68
N LEU A 73 18.47 -12.85 35.99
CA LEU A 73 18.90 -14.17 35.53
C LEU A 73 19.09 -15.17 36.68
N SER A 74 19.61 -14.71 37.82
CA SER A 74 19.73 -15.52 39.04
C SER A 74 18.36 -15.95 39.58
N ILE A 75 17.40 -15.02 39.64
CA ILE A 75 16.03 -15.30 40.09
C ILE A 75 15.37 -16.33 39.16
N GLU A 76 15.52 -16.17 37.85
CA GLU A 76 14.98 -17.14 36.87
C GLU A 76 15.53 -18.55 37.08
N LYS A 77 16.84 -18.65 37.28
CA LYS A 77 17.52 -19.92 37.54
C LYS A 77 17.04 -20.54 38.86
N CYS A 78 16.87 -19.74 39.91
CA CYS A 78 16.34 -20.19 41.20
C CYS A 78 14.90 -20.73 41.08
N LEU A 79 14.10 -20.15 40.18
CA LEU A 79 12.72 -20.58 39.90
C LEU A 79 12.64 -21.66 38.81
N GLY A 80 13.76 -22.29 38.47
CA GLY A 80 13.80 -23.48 37.62
C GLY A 80 13.76 -23.20 36.11
N ARG A 81 14.08 -21.99 35.65
CA ARG A 81 14.21 -21.70 34.21
C ARG A 81 15.41 -22.48 33.65
N VAL A 82 15.15 -23.36 32.67
CA VAL A 82 16.19 -24.07 31.92
C VAL A 82 16.18 -23.57 30.48
N ARG A 83 17.29 -22.98 30.00
CA ARG A 83 17.41 -22.44 28.64
C ARG A 83 17.88 -23.55 27.67
N MET A 84 16.95 -24.36 27.16
CA MET A 84 17.27 -25.41 26.17
C MET A 84 16.94 -25.02 24.73
N GLU A 85 15.89 -24.22 24.50
CA GLU A 85 15.44 -23.79 23.17
C GLU A 85 15.06 -22.30 23.16
N HIS A 86 15.27 -21.62 22.03
CA HIS A 86 14.80 -20.25 21.81
C HIS A 86 13.27 -20.25 21.66
N TRP A 87 12.56 -19.39 22.42
CA TRP A 87 11.08 -19.36 22.53
C TRP A 87 10.42 -20.64 23.08
N GLY A 88 11.16 -21.44 23.86
CA GLY A 88 10.62 -22.61 24.54
C GLY A 88 9.75 -22.30 25.77
N PRO A 89 9.06 -23.31 26.33
CA PRO A 89 8.33 -23.20 27.59
C PRO A 89 9.25 -22.78 28.75
N ARG A 90 8.76 -21.95 29.65
CA ARG A 90 9.53 -21.38 30.76
C ARG A 90 8.68 -21.18 32.02
N SER A 91 9.27 -21.50 33.18
CA SER A 91 8.67 -21.29 34.50
C SER A 91 8.58 -19.81 34.88
N ILE A 92 9.55 -19.00 34.45
CA ILE A 92 9.54 -17.55 34.58
C ILE A 92 10.47 -16.92 33.53
N ASP A 93 10.14 -15.73 33.09
CA ASP A 93 10.87 -14.87 32.15
C ASP A 93 10.81 -13.44 32.67
N LEU A 94 11.97 -12.83 32.89
CA LEU A 94 12.16 -11.51 33.46
C LEU A 94 13.06 -10.69 32.53
N ASP A 95 12.47 -9.76 31.77
CA ASP A 95 13.20 -8.91 30.82
C ASP A 95 13.18 -7.45 31.28
N ILE A 96 14.34 -6.78 31.22
CA ILE A 96 14.43 -5.33 31.45
C ILE A 96 13.85 -4.62 30.21
N LEU A 97 12.74 -3.92 30.39
CA LEU A 97 12.08 -3.16 29.34
C LEU A 97 12.66 -1.75 29.21
N PHE A 98 12.83 -1.08 30.36
CA PHE A 98 13.37 0.27 30.47
C PHE A 98 14.24 0.36 31.74
N TYR A 99 15.25 1.22 31.70
CA TYR A 99 16.06 1.59 32.85
C TYR A 99 16.24 3.10 32.80
N GLU A 100 15.43 3.82 33.58
CA GLU A 100 15.22 5.27 33.40
C GLU A 100 15.00 5.62 31.90
N ASP A 101 15.72 6.62 31.39
CA ASP A 101 15.74 7.07 30.00
C ASP A 101 16.99 6.59 29.22
N ASN A 102 17.74 5.63 29.78
CA ASN A 102 18.98 5.15 29.17
C ASN A 102 18.74 4.42 27.83
N ILE A 103 19.68 4.62 26.90
CA ILE A 103 19.82 3.82 25.67
C ILE A 103 21.11 3.01 25.80
N ILE A 104 20.97 1.69 25.92
CA ILE A 104 22.06 0.73 26.09
C ILE A 104 22.00 -0.24 24.91
N ASP A 105 23.13 -0.41 24.21
CA ASP A 105 23.30 -1.36 23.12
C ASP A 105 24.62 -2.11 23.31
N GLU A 106 24.59 -3.08 24.23
CA GLU A 106 25.73 -3.94 24.54
C GLU A 106 25.44 -5.38 24.12
N LYS A 107 26.51 -6.17 23.95
CA LYS A 107 26.45 -7.56 23.47
C LYS A 107 25.43 -8.44 24.21
N ASN A 108 25.21 -8.18 25.50
CA ASN A 108 24.36 -8.99 26.37
C ASN A 108 23.12 -8.25 26.90
N LEU A 109 22.98 -6.96 26.63
CA LEU A 109 21.88 -6.13 27.16
C LEU A 109 21.56 -5.00 26.18
N THR A 110 20.29 -4.95 25.76
CA THR A 110 19.75 -3.85 24.97
C THR A 110 18.57 -3.24 25.74
N VAL A 111 18.65 -1.94 26.05
CA VAL A 111 17.61 -1.18 26.76
C VAL A 111 17.36 0.14 26.01
N PRO A 112 16.11 0.53 25.71
CA PRO A 112 14.88 -0.24 25.93
C PRO A 112 14.88 -1.57 25.17
N HIS A 113 14.12 -2.56 25.68
CA HIS A 113 14.06 -3.89 25.06
C HIS A 113 13.69 -3.76 23.56
N PRO A 114 14.46 -4.35 22.64
CA PRO A 114 14.42 -4.03 21.20
C PRO A 114 13.07 -4.31 20.51
N ASP A 115 12.30 -5.27 21.03
CA ASP A 115 10.98 -5.63 20.48
C ASP A 115 9.77 -5.13 21.28
N LEU A 116 9.94 -4.32 22.34
CA LEU A 116 8.83 -4.02 23.25
C LEU A 116 7.63 -3.35 22.53
N GLN A 117 7.92 -2.51 21.55
CA GLN A 117 6.94 -1.79 20.70
C GLN A 117 6.09 -2.72 19.83
N ASN A 118 6.54 -3.95 19.61
CA ASN A 118 5.84 -4.96 18.80
C ASN A 118 5.07 -5.97 19.68
N ARG A 119 5.06 -5.81 21.00
CA ARG A 119 4.54 -6.78 21.96
C ARG A 119 3.38 -6.21 22.75
N ARG A 120 2.15 -6.52 22.32
CA ARG A 120 0.90 -6.12 23.00
C ARG A 120 0.89 -6.50 24.49
N PHE A 121 1.35 -7.72 24.78
CA PHE A 121 1.43 -8.24 26.14
C PHE A 121 2.44 -7.51 27.05
N VAL A 122 3.25 -6.61 26.50
CA VAL A 122 4.13 -5.69 27.23
C VAL A 122 3.52 -4.29 27.30
N LEU A 123 3.03 -3.78 26.17
CA LEU A 123 2.49 -2.42 26.07
C LEU A 123 1.20 -2.23 26.86
N GLU A 124 0.30 -3.22 26.90
CA GLU A 124 -0.95 -3.13 27.68
C GLU A 124 -0.68 -3.03 29.19
N PRO A 125 0.14 -3.93 29.80
CA PRO A 125 0.61 -3.75 31.17
C PRO A 125 1.33 -2.43 31.44
N LEU A 126 2.19 -1.98 30.52
CA LEU A 126 2.88 -0.68 30.65
C LEU A 126 1.89 0.48 30.63
N MET A 127 0.84 0.41 29.80
CA MET A 127 -0.17 1.46 29.70
C MET A 127 -0.91 1.66 31.04
N GLU A 128 -1.19 0.57 31.76
CA GLU A 128 -1.84 0.61 33.08
C GLU A 128 -0.97 1.31 34.15
N ILE A 129 0.34 1.10 34.09
CA ILE A 129 1.23 1.51 35.18
C ILE A 129 2.11 2.71 34.86
N SER A 130 2.31 3.04 33.59
CA SER A 130 3.28 4.03 33.09
C SER A 130 2.92 4.53 31.68
N SER A 131 1.66 4.94 31.46
CA SER A 131 1.19 5.45 30.16
C SER A 131 2.02 6.62 29.59
N GLU A 132 2.52 7.50 30.45
CA GLU A 132 3.31 8.68 30.09
C GLU A 132 4.82 8.39 29.88
N LEU A 133 5.26 7.14 30.09
CA LEU A 133 6.67 6.77 29.91
C LEU A 133 7.08 6.94 28.45
N MET A 134 8.08 7.78 28.21
CA MET A 134 8.61 8.07 26.88
C MET A 134 9.66 7.05 26.48
N HIS A 135 9.51 6.47 25.30
CA HIS A 135 10.53 5.62 24.70
C HIS A 135 11.68 6.48 24.17
N PRO A 136 12.92 6.37 24.68
CA PRO A 136 14.01 7.29 24.36
C PRO A 136 14.47 7.23 22.90
N VAL A 137 14.35 6.07 22.24
CA VAL A 137 14.65 5.94 20.79
C VAL A 137 13.52 6.48 19.91
N PHE A 138 12.27 6.03 20.10
CA PHE A 138 11.15 6.41 19.25
C PHE A 138 10.54 7.77 19.58
N GLN A 139 10.87 8.36 20.74
CA GLN A 139 10.31 9.62 21.23
C GLN A 139 8.77 9.61 21.27
N LYS A 140 8.22 8.47 21.71
CA LYS A 140 6.78 8.20 21.83
C LYS A 140 6.47 7.65 23.21
N ASN A 141 5.33 8.04 23.77
CA ASN A 141 4.85 7.43 25.00
C ASN A 141 4.23 6.05 24.74
N ILE A 142 3.91 5.31 25.81
CA ILE A 142 3.34 3.96 25.72
C ILE A 142 1.98 3.95 25.00
N VAL A 143 1.17 5.00 25.16
CA VAL A 143 -0.13 5.12 24.47
C VAL A 143 0.08 5.20 22.96
N GLU A 144 1.04 6.01 22.51
CA GLU A 144 1.36 6.16 21.08
C GLU A 144 1.96 4.88 20.49
N LEU A 145 2.81 4.17 21.24
CA LEU A 145 3.35 2.87 20.81
C LEU A 145 2.24 1.81 20.67
N LEU A 146 1.30 1.76 21.62
CA LEU A 146 0.17 0.83 21.55
C LEU A 146 -0.75 1.15 20.35
N GLN A 147 -0.97 2.43 20.06
CA GLN A 147 -1.73 2.85 18.88
C GLN A 147 -1.04 2.48 17.56
N ASP A 148 0.29 2.58 17.48
CA ASP A 148 1.03 2.10 16.31
C ASP A 148 0.90 0.57 16.18
N LEU A 149 0.98 -0.18 17.28
CA LEU A 149 0.79 -1.63 17.26
C LEU A 149 -0.63 -2.03 16.82
N ASP A 150 -1.67 -1.36 17.34
CA ASP A 150 -3.06 -1.55 16.90
C ASP A 150 -3.21 -1.35 15.38
N TYR A 151 -2.54 -0.33 14.85
CA TYR A 151 -2.54 -0.01 13.43
C TYR A 151 -1.86 -1.11 12.60
N GLU A 152 -0.66 -1.55 12.99
CA GLU A 152 0.07 -2.61 12.27
C GLU A 152 -0.68 -3.96 12.33
N GLU A 153 -1.27 -4.32 13.47
CA GLU A 153 -2.10 -5.52 13.59
C GLU A 153 -3.37 -5.44 12.71
N ALA A 154 -3.99 -4.27 12.63
CA ALA A 154 -5.15 -4.05 11.77
C ALA A 154 -4.80 -4.19 10.28
N LEU A 155 -3.67 -3.63 9.84
CA LEU A 155 -3.17 -3.80 8.48
C LEU A 155 -2.84 -5.27 8.17
N ASN A 156 -2.12 -5.94 9.07
CA ASN A 156 -1.77 -7.35 8.93
C ASN A 156 -3.02 -8.24 8.80
N TRP A 157 -4.08 -7.95 9.55
CA TRP A 157 -5.35 -8.67 9.43
C TRP A 157 -5.98 -8.54 8.04
N ILE A 158 -5.89 -7.36 7.42
CA ILE A 158 -6.37 -7.13 6.05
C ILE A 158 -5.50 -7.88 5.04
N GLU A 159 -4.18 -7.72 5.11
CA GLU A 159 -3.23 -8.30 4.16
C GLU A 159 -3.27 -9.84 4.16
N GLN A 160 -3.48 -10.47 5.33
CA GLN A 160 -3.67 -11.91 5.43
C GLN A 160 -4.87 -12.43 4.63
N ARG A 161 -5.85 -11.57 4.31
CA ARG A 161 -7.01 -11.93 3.47
C ARG A 161 -6.66 -12.09 1.99
N ALA A 162 -5.48 -11.63 1.56
CA ALA A 162 -5.02 -11.84 0.18
C ALA A 162 -4.96 -13.34 -0.19
N ARG A 163 -4.82 -14.24 0.80
CA ARG A 163 -4.84 -15.70 0.61
C ARG A 163 -6.13 -16.24 0.01
N PHE A 164 -7.24 -15.51 0.11
CA PHE A 164 -8.53 -15.94 -0.43
C PHE A 164 -8.67 -15.69 -1.94
N GLY A 165 -7.70 -15.00 -2.55
CA GLY A 165 -7.62 -14.80 -4.00
C GLY A 165 -8.83 -14.06 -4.59
N ILE A 166 -9.06 -14.29 -5.88
CA ILE A 166 -10.18 -13.71 -6.63
C ILE A 166 -11.39 -14.62 -6.46
N LYS A 167 -12.49 -14.07 -5.93
CA LYS A 167 -13.79 -14.73 -5.85
C LYS A 167 -14.81 -13.90 -6.63
N LEU A 168 -15.30 -14.44 -7.73
CA LEU A 168 -16.31 -13.76 -8.55
C LEU A 168 -17.66 -13.74 -7.82
N GLY A 169 -18.34 -12.60 -7.91
CA GLY A 169 -19.69 -12.40 -7.40
C GLY A 169 -19.77 -11.26 -6.38
N LEU A 170 -20.97 -10.68 -6.26
CA LEU A 170 -21.20 -9.47 -5.43
C LEU A 170 -21.87 -9.78 -4.09
N LYS A 171 -22.16 -11.06 -3.79
CA LYS A 171 -22.94 -11.44 -2.59
C LYS A 171 -22.25 -11.00 -1.30
N ASN A 172 -20.97 -11.31 -1.15
CA ASN A 172 -20.21 -11.02 0.06
C ASN A 172 -20.11 -9.50 0.29
N ILE A 173 -19.69 -8.73 -0.71
CA ILE A 173 -19.62 -7.26 -0.59
C ILE A 173 -20.99 -6.62 -0.34
N ARG A 174 -22.08 -7.10 -0.97
CA ARG A 174 -23.44 -6.58 -0.69
C ARG A 174 -23.83 -6.81 0.76
N THR A 175 -23.67 -8.03 1.28
CA THR A 175 -23.94 -8.33 2.69
C THR A 175 -23.10 -7.48 3.63
N LEU A 176 -21.83 -7.25 3.30
CA LEU A 176 -20.93 -6.42 4.12
C LEU A 176 -21.40 -4.96 4.16
N LEU A 177 -21.76 -4.38 3.01
CA LEU A 177 -22.26 -3.01 2.91
C LEU A 177 -23.64 -2.84 3.56
N GLU A 178 -24.53 -3.83 3.43
CA GLU A 178 -25.81 -3.86 4.14
C GLU A 178 -25.62 -3.78 5.66
N ARG A 179 -24.68 -4.55 6.21
CA ARG A 179 -24.33 -4.50 7.65
C ARG A 179 -23.65 -3.19 8.06
N LEU A 180 -23.01 -2.48 7.12
CA LEU A 180 -22.47 -1.13 7.33
C LEU A 180 -23.53 -0.02 7.17
N GLY A 181 -24.79 -0.36 6.89
CA GLY A 181 -25.85 0.62 6.69
C GLY A 181 -25.86 1.26 5.31
N ASN A 182 -25.43 0.52 4.28
CA ASN A 182 -25.44 0.90 2.87
C ASN A 182 -24.76 2.26 2.57
N PRO A 183 -23.49 2.47 3.00
CA PRO A 183 -22.80 3.73 2.79
C PRO A 183 -22.64 4.10 1.31
N GLU A 184 -22.54 3.12 0.41
CA GLU A 184 -22.40 3.30 -1.03
C GLU A 184 -23.56 4.06 -1.68
N GLN A 185 -24.77 3.99 -1.10
CA GLN A 185 -25.94 4.69 -1.63
C GLN A 185 -25.87 6.21 -1.42
N ARG A 186 -24.95 6.68 -0.57
CA ARG A 186 -24.76 8.10 -0.22
C ARG A 186 -23.55 8.72 -0.91
N VAL A 187 -22.85 7.97 -1.76
CA VAL A 187 -21.60 8.41 -2.40
C VAL A 187 -21.79 8.48 -3.92
N PRO A 188 -21.90 9.69 -4.51
CA PRO A 188 -21.98 9.84 -5.97
C PRO A 188 -20.67 9.43 -6.64
N CYS A 189 -20.68 8.41 -7.50
CA CYS A 189 -19.45 7.80 -8.01
C CYS A 189 -19.21 8.00 -9.51
N PHE A 190 -17.98 8.34 -9.90
CA PHE A 190 -17.44 8.05 -11.22
C PHE A 190 -16.83 6.65 -11.19
N HIS A 191 -17.25 5.75 -12.09
CA HIS A 191 -16.84 4.34 -12.04
C HIS A 191 -15.97 4.01 -13.25
N ILE A 192 -14.74 3.56 -13.02
CA ILE A 192 -13.70 3.49 -14.07
C ILE A 192 -13.20 2.06 -14.24
N ALA A 193 -13.46 1.48 -15.40
CA ALA A 193 -12.97 0.16 -15.81
C ALA A 193 -11.99 0.25 -16.99
N GLY A 194 -11.36 -0.88 -17.31
CA GLY A 194 -10.45 -1.03 -18.43
C GLY A 194 -9.23 -1.88 -18.10
N THR A 195 -8.40 -2.15 -19.10
CA THR A 195 -7.14 -2.86 -18.96
C THR A 195 -6.06 -1.91 -18.47
N ASN A 196 -5.77 -0.85 -19.23
CA ASN A 196 -4.75 0.15 -18.91
C ASN A 196 -5.33 1.57 -18.87
N GLY A 197 -4.69 2.45 -18.11
CA GLY A 197 -5.07 3.86 -18.01
C GLY A 197 -6.11 4.17 -16.93
N LYS A 198 -6.69 3.17 -16.24
CA LYS A 198 -7.64 3.38 -15.12
C LYS A 198 -7.10 4.36 -14.08
N GLY A 199 -5.98 4.04 -13.41
CA GLY A 199 -5.35 4.93 -12.43
C GLY A 199 -5.04 6.33 -12.96
N SER A 200 -4.58 6.48 -14.22
CA SER A 200 -4.33 7.80 -14.83
C SER A 200 -5.61 8.59 -15.01
N VAL A 201 -6.67 7.99 -15.58
CA VAL A 201 -7.97 8.65 -15.77
C VAL A 201 -8.62 8.97 -14.43
N SER A 202 -8.54 8.08 -13.45
CA SER A 202 -9.00 8.32 -12.08
C SER A 202 -8.31 9.54 -11.48
N THR A 203 -6.99 9.64 -11.65
CA THR A 203 -6.17 10.76 -11.18
C THR A 203 -6.57 12.06 -11.89
N TYR A 204 -6.68 12.08 -13.21
CA TYR A 204 -7.09 13.29 -13.93
C TYR A 204 -8.46 13.78 -13.46
N LEU A 205 -9.44 12.88 -13.36
CA LEU A 205 -10.78 13.24 -12.89
C LEU A 205 -10.77 13.76 -11.46
N SER A 206 -10.02 13.13 -10.54
CA SER A 206 -9.98 13.59 -9.15
C SER A 206 -9.38 14.99 -9.02
N TYR A 207 -8.31 15.30 -9.76
CA TYR A 207 -7.72 16.65 -9.79
C TYR A 207 -8.69 17.69 -10.38
N ILE A 208 -9.42 17.33 -11.44
CA ILE A 208 -10.39 18.25 -12.06
C ILE A 208 -11.53 18.56 -11.09
N LEU A 209 -12.10 17.54 -10.44
CA LEU A 209 -13.20 17.72 -9.49
C LEU A 209 -12.76 18.52 -8.25
N GLU A 210 -11.56 18.24 -7.72
CA GLU A 210 -11.02 19.02 -6.59
C GLU A 210 -10.78 20.48 -6.97
N GLU A 211 -10.13 20.76 -8.11
CA GLU A 211 -9.85 22.13 -8.55
C GLU A 211 -11.15 22.90 -8.84
N ALA A 212 -12.21 22.20 -9.25
CA ALA A 212 -13.57 22.74 -9.41
C ALA A 212 -14.30 22.99 -8.06
N GLY A 213 -13.66 22.69 -6.92
CA GLY A 213 -14.17 22.97 -5.59
C GLY A 213 -14.99 21.85 -4.94
N TYR A 214 -15.06 20.66 -5.54
CA TYR A 214 -15.78 19.52 -4.96
C TYR A 214 -14.91 18.74 -3.97
N LYS A 215 -15.49 18.33 -2.83
CA LYS A 215 -14.85 17.36 -1.93
C LYS A 215 -14.82 16.01 -2.62
N THR A 216 -13.64 15.60 -3.07
CA THR A 216 -13.47 14.50 -4.01
C THR A 216 -12.76 13.33 -3.34
N GLY A 217 -13.44 12.18 -3.27
CA GLY A 217 -12.83 10.90 -2.91
C GLY A 217 -12.12 10.25 -4.10
N LEU A 218 -10.98 9.61 -3.86
CA LEU A 218 -10.26 8.80 -4.86
C LEU A 218 -9.94 7.42 -4.28
N PHE A 219 -10.42 6.38 -4.96
CA PHE A 219 -10.14 4.98 -4.65
C PHE A 219 -9.33 4.35 -5.77
N THR A 220 -8.09 3.95 -5.47
CA THR A 220 -7.16 3.38 -6.46
C THR A 220 -6.47 2.12 -5.97
N SER A 221 -6.03 1.30 -6.92
CA SER A 221 -5.21 0.13 -6.60
C SER A 221 -4.23 -0.27 -7.70
N PRO A 222 -3.06 -0.85 -7.36
CA PRO A 222 -2.45 -1.06 -6.02
C PRO A 222 -1.93 0.26 -5.36
N PHE A 223 -1.36 0.20 -4.15
CA PHE A 223 -0.62 1.31 -3.52
C PHE A 223 0.89 1.20 -3.82
N ILE A 224 1.66 2.27 -3.65
CA ILE A 224 3.10 2.31 -3.89
C ILE A 224 3.91 2.44 -2.59
N GLU A 225 3.71 3.50 -1.79
CA GLU A 225 4.50 3.74 -0.57
C GLU A 225 3.76 3.34 0.71
N SER A 226 2.45 3.60 0.74
CA SER A 226 1.59 3.50 1.92
C SER A 226 0.22 2.94 1.54
N PHE A 227 -0.25 1.94 2.30
CA PHE A 227 -1.58 1.35 2.16
C PHE A 227 -2.72 2.39 2.15
N ARG A 228 -2.53 3.54 2.80
CA ARG A 228 -3.50 4.64 2.87
C ARG A 228 -3.72 5.37 1.55
N GLU A 229 -2.83 5.24 0.57
CA GLU A 229 -2.97 5.84 -0.77
C GLU A 229 -4.23 5.38 -1.50
N ARG A 230 -4.76 4.22 -1.11
CA ARG A 230 -6.00 3.69 -1.64
C ARG A 230 -7.21 4.55 -1.31
N PHE A 231 -7.16 5.34 -0.24
CA PHE A 231 -8.30 6.08 0.28
C PHE A 231 -7.90 7.54 0.44
N GLN A 232 -8.16 8.34 -0.59
CA GLN A 232 -7.82 9.76 -0.57
C GLN A 232 -9.07 10.63 -0.62
N ILE A 233 -9.02 11.76 0.08
CA ILE A 233 -9.97 12.87 -0.11
C ILE A 233 -9.14 14.11 -0.42
N ASN A 234 -9.41 14.75 -1.57
CA ASN A 234 -8.64 15.88 -2.08
C ASN A 234 -7.13 15.59 -2.07
N HIS A 235 -6.76 14.41 -2.59
CA HIS A 235 -5.40 13.86 -2.61
C HIS A 235 -4.69 13.75 -1.24
N GLN A 236 -5.43 13.87 -0.13
CA GLN A 236 -4.93 13.57 1.22
C GLN A 236 -5.32 12.14 1.60
N ASN A 237 -4.31 11.33 1.92
CA ASN A 237 -4.50 9.98 2.44
C ASN A 237 -5.33 10.01 3.73
N ILE A 238 -6.24 9.04 3.89
CA ILE A 238 -6.91 8.78 5.17
C ILE A 238 -5.88 8.75 6.32
N SER A 239 -6.23 9.34 7.48
CA SER A 239 -5.33 9.29 8.63
C SER A 239 -5.19 7.86 9.19
N LYS A 240 -4.07 7.54 9.87
CA LYS A 240 -3.91 6.23 10.52
C LYS A 240 -5.07 5.93 11.48
N ALA A 241 -5.48 6.93 12.27
CA ALA A 241 -6.56 6.80 13.25
C ALA A 241 -7.92 6.54 12.60
N GLN A 242 -8.28 7.29 11.55
CA GLN A 242 -9.51 7.05 10.80
C GLN A 242 -9.50 5.67 10.17
N LEU A 243 -8.40 5.26 9.53
CA LEU A 243 -8.29 3.95 8.92
C LEU A 243 -8.43 2.84 9.97
N LEU A 244 -7.69 2.91 11.09
CA LEU A 244 -7.79 1.93 12.17
C LEU A 244 -9.24 1.74 12.65
N LYS A 245 -9.95 2.84 12.90
CA LYS A 245 -11.37 2.82 13.30
C LYS A 245 -12.25 2.09 12.28
N LYS A 246 -12.04 2.36 10.97
CA LYS A 246 -12.76 1.69 9.88
C LYS A 246 -12.46 0.19 9.82
N ILE A 247 -11.19 -0.18 9.93
CA ILE A 247 -10.76 -1.59 9.91
C ILE A 247 -11.36 -2.34 11.10
N GLN A 248 -11.31 -1.78 12.31
CA GLN A 248 -11.87 -2.42 13.51
C GLN A 248 -13.38 -2.64 13.40
N HIS A 249 -14.12 -1.63 12.91
CA HIS A 249 -15.56 -1.76 12.70
C HIS A 249 -15.89 -2.87 11.69
N ILE A 250 -15.21 -2.87 10.54
CA ILE A 250 -15.41 -3.87 9.48
C ILE A 250 -14.96 -5.26 9.94
N LYS A 251 -13.88 -5.37 10.70
CA LYS A 251 -13.38 -6.64 11.25
C LYS A 251 -14.43 -7.34 12.09
N ASN A 252 -15.15 -6.63 12.95
CA ASN A 252 -16.22 -7.20 13.75
C ASN A 252 -17.36 -7.76 12.87
N ILE A 253 -17.79 -6.99 11.87
CA ILE A 253 -18.83 -7.42 10.92
C ILE A 253 -18.40 -8.65 10.13
N VAL A 254 -17.15 -8.64 9.63
CA VAL A 254 -16.58 -9.74 8.86
C VAL A 254 -16.48 -11.01 9.71
N GLN A 255 -16.09 -10.91 10.98
CA GLN A 255 -16.04 -12.07 11.89
C GLN A 255 -17.43 -12.70 12.10
N ASP A 256 -18.50 -11.90 12.14
CA ASP A 256 -19.86 -12.43 12.21
C ASP A 256 -20.29 -13.07 10.88
N MET A 257 -19.94 -12.47 9.75
CA MET A 257 -20.19 -13.07 8.43
C MET A 257 -19.46 -14.42 8.25
N GLU A 258 -18.25 -14.56 8.79
CA GLU A 258 -17.48 -15.80 8.72
C GLU A 258 -18.15 -16.95 9.48
N LYS A 259 -18.81 -16.67 10.62
CA LYS A 259 -19.63 -17.66 11.34
C LYS A 259 -20.81 -18.16 10.49
N GLU A 260 -21.23 -17.37 9.50
CA GLU A 260 -22.28 -17.69 8.53
C GLU A 260 -21.73 -18.23 7.19
N ASN A 261 -20.46 -18.64 7.15
CA ASN A 261 -19.76 -19.13 5.96
C ASN A 261 -19.65 -18.11 4.81
N MET A 262 -19.72 -16.81 5.12
CA MET A 262 -19.45 -15.73 4.18
C MET A 262 -18.10 -15.12 4.51
N VAL A 263 -17.12 -15.33 3.61
CA VAL A 263 -15.76 -14.81 3.79
C VAL A 263 -15.51 -13.72 2.76
N PRO A 264 -15.61 -12.42 3.12
CA PRO A 264 -15.20 -11.32 2.28
C PRO A 264 -13.72 -11.41 1.91
N THR A 265 -13.41 -11.16 0.65
CA THR A 265 -12.03 -11.10 0.13
C THR A 265 -11.33 -9.82 0.55
N HIS A 266 -10.02 -9.78 0.33
CA HIS A 266 -9.22 -8.57 0.54
C HIS A 266 -9.82 -7.34 -0.15
N PHE A 267 -10.12 -7.43 -1.45
CA PHE A 267 -10.61 -6.28 -2.23
C PHE A 267 -12.03 -5.85 -1.85
N GLU A 268 -12.89 -6.79 -1.43
CA GLU A 268 -14.22 -6.46 -0.88
C GLU A 268 -14.11 -5.63 0.40
N ILE A 269 -13.18 -5.97 1.30
CA ILE A 269 -12.93 -5.20 2.53
C ILE A 269 -12.40 -3.80 2.20
N LEU A 270 -11.45 -3.68 1.26
CA LEU A 270 -10.96 -2.36 0.82
C LEU A 270 -12.11 -1.51 0.26
N THR A 271 -12.95 -2.09 -0.59
CA THR A 271 -14.11 -1.41 -1.16
C THR A 271 -15.09 -0.94 -0.07
N ALA A 272 -15.35 -1.76 0.94
CA ALA A 272 -16.20 -1.40 2.07
C ALA A 272 -15.61 -0.28 2.94
N ILE A 273 -14.29 -0.31 3.23
CA ILE A 273 -13.58 0.78 3.92
C ILE A 273 -13.75 2.08 3.15
N CYS A 274 -13.58 2.02 1.82
CA CYS A 274 -13.70 3.18 0.96
C CYS A 274 -15.08 3.84 1.05
N PHE A 275 -16.16 3.07 0.86
CA PHE A 275 -17.52 3.61 0.93
C PHE A 275 -17.85 4.13 2.33
N ASP A 276 -17.49 3.39 3.39
CA ASP A 276 -17.73 3.83 4.77
C ASP A 276 -16.96 5.13 5.10
N TYR A 277 -15.74 5.29 4.58
CA TYR A 277 -14.97 6.52 4.74
C TYR A 277 -15.57 7.70 3.95
N PHE A 278 -15.85 7.51 2.67
CA PHE A 278 -16.38 8.58 1.81
C PHE A 278 -17.79 9.01 2.21
N ALA A 279 -18.61 8.09 2.71
CA ALA A 279 -19.94 8.40 3.22
C ALA A 279 -19.89 9.14 4.57
N GLU A 280 -18.97 8.78 5.48
CA GLU A 280 -18.76 9.52 6.75
C GLU A 280 -18.30 10.96 6.47
N GLU A 281 -17.39 11.11 5.51
CA GLU A 281 -16.82 12.39 5.12
C GLU A 281 -17.70 13.22 4.19
N LYS A 282 -18.82 12.66 3.69
CA LYS A 282 -19.77 13.33 2.79
C LYS A 282 -19.08 13.95 1.57
N VAL A 283 -18.31 13.14 0.86
CA VAL A 283 -17.70 13.58 -0.42
C VAL A 283 -18.80 13.93 -1.42
N ASP A 284 -18.58 14.97 -2.21
CA ASP A 284 -19.49 15.37 -3.30
C ASP A 284 -19.43 14.34 -4.44
N PHE A 285 -18.22 13.87 -4.74
CA PHE A 285 -17.96 12.85 -5.75
C PHE A 285 -16.86 11.89 -5.28
N ALA A 286 -16.98 10.62 -5.63
CA ALA A 286 -15.92 9.62 -5.50
C ALA A 286 -15.51 9.11 -6.87
N VAL A 287 -14.21 9.01 -7.11
CA VAL A 287 -13.63 8.41 -8.31
C VAL A 287 -13.18 7.00 -7.95
N MET A 288 -13.90 6.00 -8.49
CA MET A 288 -13.78 4.60 -8.11
C MET A 288 -13.12 3.80 -9.23
N GLU A 289 -11.85 3.41 -9.03
CA GLU A 289 -11.15 2.47 -9.90
C GLU A 289 -11.62 1.03 -9.66
N VAL A 290 -12.00 0.34 -10.73
CA VAL A 290 -12.26 -1.11 -10.71
C VAL A 290 -10.97 -1.89 -10.48
N GLY A 291 -11.01 -2.88 -9.59
CA GLY A 291 -9.89 -3.78 -9.34
C GLY A 291 -9.66 -4.74 -10.50
N LEU A 292 -10.66 -5.56 -10.82
CA LEU A 292 -10.58 -6.57 -11.89
C LEU A 292 -11.88 -6.66 -12.69
N GLY A 293 -11.75 -6.64 -14.03
CA GLY A 293 -12.90 -6.78 -14.92
C GLY A 293 -13.86 -5.60 -14.81
N GLY A 294 -15.04 -5.83 -14.26
CA GLY A 294 -16.08 -4.82 -14.04
C GLY A 294 -17.37 -5.45 -13.53
N LEU A 295 -17.92 -6.42 -14.26
CA LEU A 295 -19.21 -7.06 -13.98
C LEU A 295 -19.30 -7.64 -12.56
N TYR A 296 -18.26 -8.35 -12.12
CA TYR A 296 -18.19 -8.98 -10.81
C TYR A 296 -17.19 -8.31 -9.85
N ASP A 297 -16.70 -7.13 -10.21
CA ASP A 297 -15.80 -6.37 -9.34
C ASP A 297 -16.55 -5.86 -8.10
N SER A 298 -15.88 -5.85 -6.95
CA SER A 298 -16.49 -5.41 -5.68
C SER A 298 -17.04 -3.98 -5.75
N THR A 299 -16.48 -3.11 -6.59
CA THR A 299 -16.97 -1.75 -6.79
C THR A 299 -18.27 -1.69 -7.60
N ASN A 300 -18.65 -2.77 -8.31
CA ASN A 300 -19.88 -2.83 -9.13
C ASN A 300 -21.18 -2.99 -8.33
N ILE A 301 -21.11 -2.73 -7.02
CA ILE A 301 -22.25 -2.41 -6.16
C ILE A 301 -22.82 -1.01 -6.46
N ILE A 302 -22.08 -0.13 -7.16
CA ILE A 302 -22.55 1.19 -7.58
C ILE A 302 -23.72 1.02 -8.54
N GLU A 303 -24.94 1.36 -8.12
CA GLU A 303 -26.15 1.15 -8.95
C GLU A 303 -26.43 2.33 -9.89
N LYS A 304 -26.03 3.55 -9.51
CA LYS A 304 -26.29 4.79 -10.24
C LYS A 304 -25.03 5.68 -10.31
N PRO A 305 -24.02 5.31 -11.12
CA PRO A 305 -22.84 6.13 -11.28
C PRO A 305 -23.19 7.49 -11.90
N VAL A 306 -22.46 8.53 -11.49
CA VAL A 306 -22.48 9.84 -12.14
C VAL A 306 -22.12 9.67 -13.62
N ALA A 307 -21.07 8.89 -13.86
CA ALA A 307 -20.63 8.42 -15.16
C ALA A 307 -19.83 7.12 -15.03
N SER A 308 -19.99 6.22 -16.00
CA SER A 308 -19.09 5.08 -16.18
C SER A 308 -18.04 5.42 -17.24
N LEU A 309 -16.79 5.05 -17.03
CA LEU A 309 -15.71 5.27 -17.98
C LEU A 309 -15.01 3.95 -18.27
N ILE A 310 -14.79 3.69 -19.56
CA ILE A 310 -14.07 2.51 -20.01
C ILE A 310 -12.83 2.97 -20.75
N THR A 311 -11.67 2.68 -20.15
CA THR A 311 -10.35 2.99 -20.70
C THR A 311 -9.98 1.96 -21.79
N THR A 312 -8.69 1.69 -22.03
CA THR A 312 -8.31 0.74 -23.08
C THR A 312 -8.83 -0.67 -22.76
N ILE A 313 -9.19 -1.45 -23.78
CA ILE A 313 -9.41 -2.89 -23.66
C ILE A 313 -8.30 -3.61 -24.40
N ASP A 314 -7.66 -4.52 -23.69
CA ASP A 314 -6.61 -5.40 -24.20
C ASP A 314 -6.63 -6.71 -23.41
N TYR A 315 -5.96 -7.74 -23.92
CA TYR A 315 -5.82 -9.05 -23.29
C TYR A 315 -5.17 -8.93 -21.92
N ASP A 316 -5.92 -9.26 -20.88
CA ASP A 316 -5.50 -9.18 -19.49
C ASP A 316 -6.38 -10.10 -18.65
N HIS A 317 -5.78 -10.85 -17.72
CA HIS A 317 -6.48 -11.81 -16.87
C HIS A 317 -7.44 -12.73 -17.65
N THR A 318 -7.00 -13.29 -18.77
CA THR A 318 -7.84 -14.08 -19.69
C THR A 318 -8.45 -15.30 -18.99
N GLU A 319 -7.76 -15.83 -17.98
CA GLU A 319 -8.25 -16.91 -17.11
C GLU A 319 -9.53 -16.57 -16.33
N TYR A 320 -9.86 -15.27 -16.17
CA TYR A 320 -11.07 -14.79 -15.49
C TYR A 320 -12.01 -14.00 -16.40
N LEU A 321 -11.47 -13.28 -17.38
CA LEU A 321 -12.21 -12.28 -18.16
C LEU A 321 -12.65 -12.77 -19.56
N GLY A 322 -12.08 -13.89 -20.03
CA GLY A 322 -12.33 -14.45 -21.36
C GLY A 322 -11.10 -14.43 -22.26
N ASP A 323 -11.16 -15.19 -23.34
CA ASP A 323 -10.04 -15.43 -24.26
C ASP A 323 -10.10 -14.53 -25.51
N THR A 324 -11.11 -13.67 -25.61
CA THR A 324 -11.29 -12.74 -26.73
C THR A 324 -11.50 -11.30 -26.27
N LEU A 325 -11.12 -10.32 -27.11
CA LEU A 325 -11.34 -8.90 -26.78
C LEU A 325 -12.82 -8.55 -26.54
N PRO A 326 -13.81 -9.08 -27.30
CA PRO A 326 -15.23 -8.88 -26.99
C PRO A 326 -15.69 -9.44 -25.63
N GLU A 327 -15.18 -10.60 -25.21
CA GLU A 327 -15.50 -11.16 -23.87
C GLU A 327 -14.95 -10.26 -22.76
N ILE A 328 -13.69 -9.83 -22.88
CA ILE A 328 -13.06 -8.90 -21.94
C ILE A 328 -13.80 -7.56 -21.92
N ALA A 329 -14.22 -7.05 -23.09
CA ALA A 329 -15.02 -5.84 -23.21
C ALA A 329 -16.38 -6.00 -22.51
N THR A 330 -17.04 -7.15 -22.64
CA THR A 330 -18.31 -7.46 -21.96
C THR A 330 -18.14 -7.42 -20.43
N GLN A 331 -17.08 -8.04 -19.91
CA GLN A 331 -16.78 -8.01 -18.47
C GLN A 331 -16.59 -6.58 -17.97
N LYS A 332 -15.79 -5.77 -18.67
CA LYS A 332 -15.49 -4.39 -18.27
C LYS A 332 -16.70 -3.47 -18.45
N ALA A 333 -17.52 -3.69 -19.48
CA ALA A 333 -18.78 -2.98 -19.71
C ALA A 333 -19.88 -3.32 -18.68
N GLY A 334 -19.66 -4.33 -17.83
CA GLY A 334 -20.56 -4.64 -16.71
C GLY A 334 -20.76 -3.51 -15.69
N ILE A 335 -19.94 -2.45 -15.75
CA ILE A 335 -20.12 -1.22 -14.96
C ILE A 335 -21.10 -0.21 -15.59
N ILE A 336 -21.58 -0.46 -16.81
CA ILE A 336 -22.59 0.39 -17.46
C ILE A 336 -23.94 0.13 -16.79
N LYS A 337 -24.59 1.19 -16.34
CA LYS A 337 -25.86 1.14 -15.64
C LYS A 337 -26.96 1.84 -16.43
N GLU A 338 -28.19 1.42 -16.15
CA GLU A 338 -29.39 1.89 -16.84
C GLU A 338 -29.48 3.42 -16.77
N ASN A 339 -29.70 4.07 -17.92
CA ASN A 339 -29.83 5.54 -18.05
C ASN A 339 -28.65 6.37 -17.52
N CYS A 340 -27.49 5.75 -17.24
CA CYS A 340 -26.29 6.46 -16.77
C CYS A 340 -25.32 6.66 -17.95
N PRO A 341 -24.66 7.83 -18.10
CA PRO A 341 -23.79 8.06 -19.23
C PRO A 341 -22.51 7.22 -19.14
N VAL A 342 -22.03 6.76 -20.30
CA VAL A 342 -20.77 6.03 -20.45
C VAL A 342 -19.82 6.78 -21.39
N PHE A 343 -18.54 6.84 -21.02
CA PHE A 343 -17.48 7.50 -21.78
C PHE A 343 -16.40 6.49 -22.17
N LEU A 344 -16.06 6.46 -23.45
CA LEU A 344 -15.19 5.43 -24.02
C LEU A 344 -13.88 6.02 -24.55
N TYR A 345 -12.79 5.37 -24.14
CA TYR A 345 -11.50 5.50 -24.81
C TYR A 345 -11.57 4.89 -26.24
N PRO A 346 -10.85 5.44 -27.23
CA PRO A 346 -10.77 4.87 -28.57
C PRO A 346 -10.15 3.46 -28.57
N ASN A 347 -10.95 2.44 -28.85
CA ASN A 347 -10.57 1.03 -28.89
C ASN A 347 -10.77 0.41 -30.29
N PRO A 348 -10.29 -0.83 -30.54
CA PRO A 348 -10.62 -1.57 -31.77
C PRO A 348 -12.13 -1.62 -32.03
N VAL A 349 -12.51 -1.73 -33.31
CA VAL A 349 -13.92 -1.65 -33.74
C VAL A 349 -14.79 -2.69 -33.04
N GLU A 350 -14.35 -3.95 -32.97
CA GLU A 350 -15.09 -5.04 -32.30
C GLU A 350 -15.35 -4.78 -30.81
N VAL A 351 -14.40 -4.12 -30.12
CA VAL A 351 -14.54 -3.72 -28.72
C VAL A 351 -15.56 -2.60 -28.60
N MET A 352 -15.43 -1.58 -29.46
CA MET A 352 -16.34 -0.42 -29.47
C MET A 352 -17.78 -0.87 -29.73
N GLU A 353 -18.01 -1.74 -30.72
CA GLU A 353 -19.32 -2.29 -31.04
C GLU A 353 -19.91 -3.07 -29.86
N THR A 354 -19.12 -3.92 -29.22
CA THR A 354 -19.54 -4.69 -28.03
C THR A 354 -20.03 -3.76 -26.92
N ILE A 355 -19.24 -2.75 -26.57
CA ILE A 355 -19.57 -1.82 -25.49
C ILE A 355 -20.77 -0.96 -25.85
N GLN A 356 -20.86 -0.48 -27.10
CA GLN A 356 -21.97 0.35 -27.58
C GLN A 356 -23.30 -0.44 -27.61
N ASN A 357 -23.27 -1.73 -27.95
CA ASN A 357 -24.44 -2.59 -27.88
C ASN A 357 -24.96 -2.71 -26.43
N ILE A 358 -24.06 -2.94 -25.47
CA ILE A 358 -24.41 -2.98 -24.04
C ILE A 358 -24.95 -1.62 -23.58
N ALA A 359 -24.34 -0.52 -23.99
CA ALA A 359 -24.82 0.83 -23.67
C ALA A 359 -26.24 1.05 -24.21
N LYS A 360 -26.50 0.62 -25.45
CA LYS A 360 -27.83 0.69 -26.07
C LYS A 360 -28.87 -0.15 -25.31
N GLU A 361 -28.53 -1.37 -24.92
CA GLU A 361 -29.40 -2.24 -24.10
C GLU A 361 -29.76 -1.61 -22.76
N LYS A 362 -28.83 -0.83 -22.18
CA LYS A 362 -29.02 -0.11 -20.90
C LYS A 362 -29.59 1.30 -21.04
N ASN A 363 -29.99 1.71 -22.26
CA ASN A 363 -30.40 3.09 -22.54
C ASN A 363 -29.39 4.14 -22.03
N ALA A 364 -28.09 3.78 -22.00
CA ALA A 364 -27.00 4.60 -21.49
C ALA A 364 -26.50 5.56 -22.58
N PRO A 365 -26.52 6.89 -22.38
CA PRO A 365 -25.89 7.83 -23.30
C PRO A 365 -24.40 7.52 -23.46
N CYS A 366 -23.98 7.23 -24.69
CA CYS A 366 -22.62 6.77 -24.98
C CYS A 366 -21.82 7.86 -25.69
N PHE A 367 -20.69 8.26 -25.09
CA PHE A 367 -19.79 9.28 -25.62
C PHE A 367 -18.40 8.68 -25.88
N SER A 368 -17.79 9.07 -26.99
CA SER A 368 -16.43 8.66 -27.35
C SER A 368 -15.77 9.76 -28.18
N TYR A 369 -14.47 9.64 -28.39
CA TYR A 369 -13.72 10.51 -29.29
C TYR A 369 -12.86 9.68 -30.24
N GLU A 370 -12.41 10.29 -31.33
CA GLU A 370 -11.46 9.68 -32.26
C GLU A 370 -10.04 10.11 -31.94
N LYS A 371 -9.05 9.22 -32.12
CA LYS A 371 -7.63 9.54 -31.84
C LYS A 371 -7.12 10.76 -32.62
N ASN A 372 -7.60 10.96 -33.86
CA ASN A 372 -7.23 12.10 -34.71
C ASN A 372 -7.68 13.47 -34.16
N LYS A 373 -8.57 13.50 -33.15
CA LYS A 373 -9.00 14.71 -32.45
C LYS A 373 -8.04 15.14 -31.33
N VAL A 374 -7.12 14.25 -30.93
CA VAL A 374 -6.02 14.57 -30.03
C VAL A 374 -4.80 14.89 -30.90
N GLN A 375 -4.40 16.15 -30.91
CA GLN A 375 -3.44 16.69 -31.87
C GLN A 375 -2.22 17.27 -31.16
N ASN A 376 -1.16 17.54 -31.94
CA ASN A 376 0.06 18.22 -31.45
C ASN A 376 0.65 17.59 -30.18
N ILE A 377 0.59 16.25 -30.08
CA ILE A 377 1.11 15.51 -28.93
C ILE A 377 2.63 15.65 -28.89
N SER A 378 3.17 16.17 -27.80
CA SER A 378 4.60 16.29 -27.56
C SER A 378 4.93 15.69 -26.19
N VAL A 379 5.82 14.70 -26.18
CA VAL A 379 6.22 13.98 -24.96
C VAL A 379 7.61 14.44 -24.54
N SER A 380 7.77 14.71 -23.25
CA SER A 380 9.05 15.04 -22.62
C SER A 380 9.16 14.36 -21.26
N PRO A 381 10.36 14.32 -20.64
CA PRO A 381 10.51 13.85 -19.26
C PRO A 381 9.63 14.58 -18.25
N LYS A 382 9.25 15.84 -18.52
CA LYS A 382 8.41 16.66 -17.63
C LYS A 382 6.93 16.29 -17.72
N GLY A 383 6.51 15.70 -18.82
CA GLY A 383 5.10 15.42 -19.08
C GLY A 383 4.74 15.41 -20.57
N THR A 384 3.45 15.49 -20.83
CA THR A 384 2.88 15.40 -22.17
C THR A 384 2.02 16.62 -22.46
N ASP A 385 2.37 17.35 -23.51
CA ASP A 385 1.57 18.42 -24.13
C ASP A 385 0.68 17.83 -25.23
N PHE A 386 -0.55 18.34 -25.36
CA PHE A 386 -1.46 17.96 -26.45
C PHE A 386 -2.58 18.98 -26.62
N ASP A 387 -3.19 18.98 -27.81
CA ASP A 387 -4.38 19.75 -28.12
C ASP A 387 -5.61 18.85 -28.20
N PHE A 388 -6.70 19.24 -27.55
CA PHE A 388 -7.98 18.54 -27.58
C PHE A 388 -9.13 19.54 -27.48
N GLN A 389 -10.15 19.38 -28.34
CA GLN A 389 -11.31 20.29 -28.41
C GLN A 389 -10.94 21.79 -28.49
N ASN A 390 -9.94 22.11 -29.32
CA ASN A 390 -9.42 23.47 -29.54
C ASN A 390 -8.77 24.14 -28.32
N GLN A 391 -8.37 23.35 -27.32
CA GLN A 391 -7.61 23.82 -26.16
C GLN A 391 -6.34 23.00 -25.99
N ARG A 392 -5.26 23.68 -25.56
CA ARG A 392 -3.98 23.04 -25.24
C ARG A 392 -3.93 22.64 -23.77
N TYR A 393 -3.46 21.43 -23.52
CA TYR A 393 -3.32 20.84 -22.20
C TYR A 393 -1.91 20.32 -21.98
N PHE A 394 -1.51 20.30 -20.71
CA PHE A 394 -0.29 19.67 -20.24
C PHE A 394 -0.65 18.76 -19.06
N VAL A 395 -0.09 17.55 -19.06
CA VAL A 395 -0.15 16.63 -17.92
C VAL A 395 1.27 16.25 -17.49
N PRO A 396 1.60 16.27 -16.18
CA PRO A 396 2.94 15.96 -15.67
C PRO A 396 3.20 14.44 -15.61
N MET A 397 2.74 13.71 -16.62
CA MET A 397 2.99 12.29 -16.83
C MET A 397 3.50 12.07 -18.26
N SER A 398 4.68 11.48 -18.37
CA SER A 398 5.34 11.25 -19.66
C SER A 398 4.73 10.07 -20.39
N GLY A 399 4.22 10.31 -21.61
CA GLY A 399 3.86 9.26 -22.57
C GLY A 399 2.67 9.66 -23.43
N GLU A 400 2.71 9.29 -24.71
CA GLU A 400 1.65 9.62 -25.69
C GLU A 400 0.26 9.17 -25.21
N HIS A 401 0.18 8.01 -24.55
CA HIS A 401 -1.07 7.46 -24.01
C HIS A 401 -1.70 8.34 -22.92
N GLN A 402 -0.92 9.21 -22.27
CA GLN A 402 -1.42 10.14 -21.27
C GLN A 402 -2.26 11.25 -21.88
N ALA A 403 -1.96 11.68 -23.11
CA ALA A 403 -2.81 12.62 -23.84
C ALA A 403 -4.21 12.04 -24.07
N TYR A 404 -4.30 10.78 -24.53
CA TYR A 404 -5.58 10.11 -24.73
C TYR A 404 -6.33 9.85 -23.40
N ASN A 405 -5.64 9.42 -22.35
CA ASN A 405 -6.24 9.25 -21.02
C ASN A 405 -6.81 10.57 -20.49
N ALA A 406 -6.05 11.67 -20.61
CA ALA A 406 -6.50 12.99 -20.21
C ALA A 406 -7.67 13.47 -21.09
N SER A 407 -7.66 13.23 -22.40
CA SER A 407 -8.77 13.54 -23.29
C SER A 407 -10.07 12.81 -22.91
N LEU A 408 -9.99 11.58 -22.39
CA LEU A 408 -11.17 10.88 -21.87
C LEU A 408 -11.74 11.60 -20.63
N ALA A 409 -10.88 11.98 -19.68
CA ALA A 409 -11.31 12.73 -18.50
C ALA A 409 -11.92 14.09 -18.88
N VAL A 410 -11.29 14.83 -19.82
CA VAL A 410 -11.79 16.10 -20.36
C VAL A 410 -13.16 15.92 -21.02
N LEU A 411 -13.31 14.93 -21.91
CA LEU A 411 -14.59 14.63 -22.56
C LEU A 411 -15.69 14.37 -21.53
N THR A 412 -15.39 13.59 -20.48
CA THR A 412 -16.34 13.29 -19.41
C THR A 412 -16.81 14.55 -18.69
N VAL A 413 -15.88 15.39 -18.23
CA VAL A 413 -16.27 16.57 -17.46
C VAL A 413 -16.98 17.59 -18.33
N GLU A 414 -16.55 17.80 -19.57
CA GLU A 414 -17.20 18.75 -20.47
C GLU A 414 -18.63 18.39 -20.82
N GLU A 415 -18.91 17.10 -21.04
CA GLU A 415 -20.25 16.63 -21.31
C GLU A 415 -21.17 16.76 -20.09
N LEU A 416 -20.65 16.43 -18.90
CA LEU A 416 -21.38 16.64 -17.65
C LEU A 416 -21.61 18.14 -17.35
N ARG A 417 -20.68 19.02 -17.75
CA ARG A 417 -20.84 20.49 -17.67
C ARG A 417 -21.95 20.98 -18.60
N LYS A 418 -22.04 20.50 -19.84
CA LYS A 418 -23.16 20.83 -20.76
C LYS A 418 -24.51 20.44 -20.16
N GLN A 419 -24.55 19.32 -19.44
CA GLN A 419 -25.73 18.84 -18.72
C GLN A 419 -25.97 19.55 -17.37
N LYS A 420 -25.14 20.54 -17.01
CA LYS A 420 -25.18 21.27 -15.73
C LYS A 420 -25.06 20.39 -14.49
N ARG A 421 -24.43 19.21 -14.61
CA ARG A 421 -24.22 18.26 -13.51
C ARG A 421 -22.98 18.58 -12.69
N ILE A 422 -21.99 19.22 -13.32
CA ILE A 422 -20.77 19.75 -12.69
C ILE A 422 -20.46 21.13 -13.25
N GLN A 423 -19.76 21.96 -12.48
CA GLN A 423 -19.37 23.31 -12.86
C GLN A 423 -17.85 23.45 -12.79
N PHE A 424 -17.24 24.01 -13.84
CA PHE A 424 -15.82 24.37 -13.89
C PHE A 424 -15.56 25.32 -15.07
N SER A 425 -14.55 26.15 -14.93
CA SER A 425 -13.96 26.99 -15.97
C SER A 425 -12.88 26.24 -16.76
N ASN A 426 -12.61 26.69 -17.98
CA ASN A 426 -11.54 26.12 -18.80
C ASN A 426 -10.15 26.30 -18.15
N GLU A 427 -9.98 27.37 -17.35
CA GLU A 427 -8.76 27.66 -16.60
C GLU A 427 -8.55 26.65 -15.46
N GLU A 428 -9.59 26.36 -14.68
CA GLU A 428 -9.57 25.31 -13.65
C GLU A 428 -9.24 23.94 -14.26
N LEU A 429 -9.83 23.60 -15.41
CA LEU A 429 -9.54 22.35 -16.12
C LEU A 429 -8.07 22.24 -16.52
N SER A 430 -7.50 23.25 -17.19
CA SER A 430 -6.09 23.26 -17.57
C SER A 430 -5.16 23.22 -16.35
N LYS A 431 -5.49 23.97 -15.29
CA LYS A 431 -4.72 24.02 -14.05
C LYS A 431 -4.74 22.67 -13.33
N ALA A 432 -5.89 22.01 -13.24
CA ALA A 432 -6.03 20.69 -12.66
C ALA A 432 -5.15 19.65 -13.35
N LEU A 433 -5.24 19.56 -14.68
CA LEU A 433 -4.44 18.61 -15.47
C LEU A 433 -2.94 18.85 -15.32
N SER A 434 -2.49 20.11 -15.25
CA SER A 434 -1.08 20.44 -15.07
C SER A 434 -0.48 19.98 -13.73
N LYS A 435 -1.32 19.70 -12.73
CA LYS A 435 -0.93 19.21 -11.40
C LYS A 435 -1.09 17.71 -11.23
N ALA A 436 -1.85 17.05 -12.11
CA ALA A 436 -2.27 15.67 -11.95
C ALA A 436 -1.11 14.68 -12.08
N LYS A 437 -0.50 14.32 -10.95
CA LYS A 437 0.64 13.40 -10.87
C LYS A 437 0.21 12.05 -10.32
N LEU A 438 0.76 10.99 -10.90
CA LEU A 438 0.65 9.63 -10.40
C LEU A 438 2.06 9.11 -10.11
N ILE A 439 2.29 8.69 -8.87
CA ILE A 439 3.59 8.20 -8.41
C ILE A 439 4.00 6.91 -9.14
N ALA A 440 5.31 6.75 -9.36
CA ALA A 440 5.91 5.60 -10.04
C ALA A 440 5.31 5.28 -11.44
N ARG A 441 4.98 6.30 -12.23
CA ARG A 441 4.54 6.17 -13.64
C ARG A 441 5.36 7.10 -14.52
N MET A 442 6.54 6.64 -14.95
CA MET A 442 7.59 7.49 -15.52
C MET A 442 7.79 8.77 -14.68
N GLU A 443 7.81 8.62 -13.36
CA GLU A 443 7.91 9.74 -12.41
C GLU A 443 9.34 10.29 -12.42
N LEU A 444 9.51 11.51 -12.90
CA LEU A 444 10.78 12.23 -12.85
C LEU A 444 11.02 12.78 -11.43
N LEU A 445 12.04 12.25 -10.75
CA LEU A 445 12.44 12.68 -9.40
C LEU A 445 13.55 13.74 -9.41
N GLN A 446 14.43 13.69 -10.40
CA GLN A 446 15.59 14.59 -10.52
C GLN A 446 15.92 14.85 -11.99
N GLU A 447 16.39 16.05 -12.33
CA GLU A 447 16.77 16.42 -13.70
C GLU A 447 18.26 16.17 -14.03
N ASN A 448 19.18 16.26 -13.05
CA ASN A 448 20.63 16.16 -13.29
C ASN A 448 21.39 15.44 -12.15
N PRO A 449 21.89 14.20 -12.36
CA PRO A 449 21.53 13.30 -13.47
C PRO A 449 20.02 13.02 -13.48
N MET A 450 19.48 12.65 -14.65
CA MET A 450 18.05 12.39 -14.75
C MET A 450 17.69 11.12 -13.99
N LEU A 451 16.75 11.18 -13.04
CA LEU A 451 16.29 10.03 -12.26
C LEU A 451 14.79 9.82 -12.48
N VAL A 452 14.41 8.67 -13.02
CA VAL A 452 13.03 8.31 -13.35
C VAL A 452 12.63 7.00 -12.67
N LEU A 453 11.44 6.97 -12.08
CA LEU A 453 10.83 5.77 -11.51
C LEU A 453 9.66 5.28 -12.36
N ASP A 454 9.60 3.97 -12.61
CA ASP A 454 8.44 3.35 -13.24
C ASP A 454 8.06 2.02 -12.59
N GLY A 455 6.80 1.92 -12.17
CA GLY A 455 6.23 0.77 -11.47
C GLY A 455 5.90 -0.43 -12.36
N SER A 456 6.38 -0.47 -13.60
CA SER A 456 6.17 -1.59 -14.50
C SER A 456 6.69 -2.90 -13.90
N HIS A 457 5.77 -3.87 -13.79
CA HIS A 457 5.99 -5.17 -13.16
C HIS A 457 5.32 -6.32 -13.93
N ASN A 458 4.91 -6.06 -15.17
CA ASN A 458 4.35 -7.00 -16.13
C ASN A 458 4.81 -6.64 -17.55
N MET A 459 4.58 -7.52 -18.53
CA MET A 459 5.07 -7.32 -19.90
C MET A 459 4.47 -6.10 -20.59
N GLN A 460 3.20 -5.80 -20.35
CA GLN A 460 2.54 -4.63 -20.93
C GLN A 460 3.19 -3.33 -20.44
N GLY A 461 3.44 -3.23 -19.14
CA GLY A 461 4.16 -2.10 -18.53
C GLY A 461 5.58 -1.98 -19.08
N ILE A 462 6.33 -3.09 -19.14
CA ILE A 462 7.70 -3.06 -19.68
C ILE A 462 7.75 -2.65 -21.15
N HIS A 463 6.79 -3.09 -21.98
CA HIS A 463 6.69 -2.61 -23.37
C HIS A 463 6.37 -1.11 -23.43
N ALA A 464 5.47 -0.62 -22.58
CA ALA A 464 5.15 0.80 -22.50
C ALA A 464 6.35 1.63 -22.02
N LEU A 465 7.08 1.14 -21.02
CA LEU A 465 8.33 1.72 -20.52
C LEU A 465 9.38 1.82 -21.63
N LYS A 466 9.62 0.72 -22.35
CA LYS A 466 10.53 0.69 -23.51
C LYS A 466 10.12 1.68 -24.59
N LYS A 467 8.83 1.76 -24.95
CA LYS A 467 8.33 2.76 -25.91
C LYS A 467 8.60 4.17 -25.39
N ASN A 468 8.34 4.43 -24.11
CA ASN A 468 8.54 5.74 -23.51
C ASN A 468 10.01 6.17 -23.47
N LEU A 469 10.97 5.26 -23.30
CA LEU A 469 12.40 5.57 -23.31
C LEU A 469 12.87 6.25 -24.59
N SER A 470 12.20 6.01 -25.72
CA SER A 470 12.52 6.70 -26.99
C SER A 470 12.24 8.21 -26.96
N ASN A 471 11.47 8.70 -25.98
CA ASN A 471 11.17 10.12 -25.78
C ASN A 471 12.19 10.82 -24.86
N TYR A 472 13.19 10.09 -24.37
CA TYR A 472 14.21 10.60 -23.47
C TYR A 472 15.52 10.76 -24.25
N ASN A 473 16.17 11.91 -24.09
CA ASN A 473 17.51 12.14 -24.62
C ASN A 473 18.53 11.92 -23.50
N TYR A 474 19.39 10.92 -23.66
CA TYR A 474 20.43 10.55 -22.68
C TYR A 474 21.62 9.89 -23.39
N HIS A 475 22.80 9.96 -22.78
CA HIS A 475 24.02 9.34 -23.30
C HIS A 475 24.18 7.88 -22.83
N HIS A 476 24.07 7.64 -21.51
CA HIS A 476 23.99 6.29 -20.95
C HIS A 476 22.72 6.05 -20.14
N LEU A 477 22.19 4.84 -20.23
CA LEU A 477 21.12 4.33 -19.36
C LEU A 477 21.72 3.48 -18.24
N ILE A 478 21.50 3.90 -17.01
CA ILE A 478 21.74 3.13 -15.80
C ILE A 478 20.40 2.58 -15.30
N LEU A 479 20.22 1.28 -15.40
CA LEU A 479 18.98 0.59 -15.04
C LEU A 479 19.09 -0.03 -13.65
N GLY A 480 18.33 0.48 -12.70
CA GLY A 480 18.07 -0.18 -11.42
C GLY A 480 16.87 -1.12 -11.52
N ILE A 481 17.04 -2.38 -11.13
CA ILE A 481 15.98 -3.39 -11.24
C ILE A 481 15.94 -4.36 -10.05
N GLY A 482 14.72 -4.71 -9.68
CA GLY A 482 14.41 -5.80 -8.75
C GLY A 482 13.02 -6.34 -9.08
N ILE A 483 12.90 -7.66 -9.21
CA ILE A 483 11.67 -8.32 -9.68
C ILE A 483 11.24 -9.38 -8.66
N LEU A 484 9.93 -9.60 -8.56
CA LEU A 484 9.36 -10.69 -7.76
C LEU A 484 9.39 -12.02 -8.51
N LYS A 485 9.60 -13.13 -7.79
CA LYS A 485 9.79 -14.46 -8.39
C LYS A 485 8.56 -14.96 -9.15
N ASP A 486 7.37 -14.52 -8.77
CA ASP A 486 6.08 -14.94 -9.34
C ASP A 486 5.73 -14.26 -10.68
N LYS A 487 6.58 -13.36 -11.18
CA LYS A 487 6.38 -12.67 -12.45
C LYS A 487 7.03 -13.40 -13.62
N LYS A 488 6.65 -13.02 -14.84
CA LYS A 488 7.37 -13.36 -16.09
C LYS A 488 8.70 -12.60 -16.19
N HIS A 489 9.53 -12.73 -15.15
CA HIS A 489 10.74 -11.96 -14.93
C HIS A 489 11.73 -12.09 -16.10
N MET A 490 11.89 -13.29 -16.66
CA MET A 490 12.74 -13.53 -17.84
C MET A 490 12.32 -12.70 -19.06
N GLU A 491 11.03 -12.71 -19.43
CA GLU A 491 10.54 -11.93 -20.58
C GLU A 491 10.73 -10.42 -20.34
N MET A 492 10.52 -9.95 -19.10
CA MET A 492 10.72 -8.55 -18.72
C MET A 492 12.20 -8.15 -18.86
N VAL A 493 13.09 -8.96 -18.30
CA VAL A 493 14.55 -8.78 -18.37
C VAL A 493 15.02 -8.73 -19.82
N GLN A 494 14.64 -9.71 -20.63
CA GLN A 494 14.98 -9.76 -22.07
C GLN A 494 14.51 -8.54 -22.86
N THR A 495 13.45 -7.88 -22.41
CA THR A 495 12.88 -6.72 -23.10
C THR A 495 13.59 -5.42 -22.78
N ILE A 496 13.94 -5.18 -21.51
CA ILE A 496 14.43 -3.88 -21.03
C ILE A 496 15.96 -3.82 -20.87
N VAL A 497 16.59 -4.91 -20.40
CA VAL A 497 18.03 -4.96 -20.10
C VAL A 497 18.92 -4.64 -21.30
N PRO A 498 18.61 -5.09 -22.53
CA PRO A 498 19.45 -4.76 -23.69
C PRO A 498 19.56 -3.27 -24.02
N HIS A 499 18.70 -2.43 -23.43
CA HIS A 499 18.74 -0.97 -23.61
C HIS A 499 19.65 -0.27 -22.59
N ALA A 500 20.08 -0.96 -21.53
CA ALA A 500 20.89 -0.38 -20.47
C ALA A 500 22.39 -0.47 -20.77
N ASN A 501 23.16 0.54 -20.40
CA ASN A 501 24.62 0.49 -20.40
C ASN A 501 25.16 -0.16 -19.12
N THR A 502 24.47 0.04 -17.99
CA THR A 502 24.80 -0.57 -16.71
C THR A 502 23.52 -0.99 -16.02
N VAL A 503 23.52 -2.18 -15.41
CA VAL A 503 22.39 -2.71 -14.67
C VAL A 503 22.78 -2.86 -13.20
N ILE A 504 21.98 -2.30 -12.31
CA ILE A 504 22.09 -2.45 -10.86
C ILE A 504 20.95 -3.33 -10.39
N VAL A 505 21.29 -4.51 -9.89
CA VAL A 505 20.34 -5.47 -9.36
C VAL A 505 20.26 -5.30 -7.85
N THR A 506 19.05 -5.07 -7.35
CA THR A 506 18.77 -4.95 -5.92
C THR A 506 17.75 -5.97 -5.46
N GLU A 507 17.60 -6.08 -4.14
CA GLU A 507 16.71 -7.02 -3.51
C GLU A 507 15.49 -6.33 -2.86
N ILE A 508 14.29 -6.87 -3.09
CA ILE A 508 13.04 -6.37 -2.49
C ILE A 508 12.87 -7.05 -1.11
N PRO A 509 12.56 -6.32 -0.03
CA PRO A 509 12.49 -6.89 1.33
C PRO A 509 11.18 -7.66 1.59
N ILE A 510 10.85 -8.65 0.75
CA ILE A 510 9.68 -9.53 0.93
C ILE A 510 10.03 -11.00 0.69
N GLU A 511 9.31 -11.94 1.32
CA GLU A 511 9.59 -13.38 1.21
C GLU A 511 9.53 -13.94 -0.22
N ARG A 512 8.69 -13.36 -1.09
CA ARG A 512 8.48 -13.81 -2.48
C ARG A 512 9.47 -13.20 -3.50
N LYS A 513 10.55 -12.57 -3.02
CA LYS A 513 11.59 -11.97 -3.87
C LYS A 513 12.31 -13.02 -4.73
N LEU A 514 12.75 -12.61 -5.92
CA LEU A 514 13.87 -13.27 -6.60
C LEU A 514 15.16 -12.71 -5.98
N SER A 515 16.13 -13.57 -5.66
CA SER A 515 17.37 -13.06 -5.06
C SER A 515 18.12 -12.18 -6.06
N ALA A 516 18.86 -11.18 -5.57
CA ALA A 516 19.62 -10.30 -6.44
C ALA A 516 20.70 -11.07 -7.21
N GLU A 517 21.25 -12.14 -6.63
CA GLU A 517 22.16 -13.06 -7.30
C GLU A 517 21.50 -13.81 -8.46
N ASP A 518 20.36 -14.47 -8.23
CA ASP A 518 19.66 -15.23 -9.28
C ASP A 518 19.28 -14.32 -10.45
N LEU A 519 18.73 -13.14 -10.15
CA LEU A 519 18.37 -12.15 -11.17
C LEU A 519 19.60 -11.65 -11.93
N ALA A 520 20.73 -11.44 -11.25
CA ALA A 520 21.96 -11.05 -11.92
C ALA A 520 22.51 -12.15 -12.85
N GLU A 521 22.40 -13.43 -12.47
CA GLU A 521 22.78 -14.55 -13.33
C GLU A 521 21.95 -14.60 -14.63
N GLU A 522 20.67 -14.27 -14.56
CA GLU A 522 19.78 -14.17 -15.74
C GLU A 522 20.09 -12.96 -16.64
N ILE A 523 20.63 -11.88 -16.06
CA ILE A 523 20.94 -10.62 -16.76
C ILE A 523 22.30 -10.67 -17.45
N ARG A 524 23.30 -11.33 -16.86
CA ARG A 524 24.68 -11.41 -17.40
C ARG A 524 24.79 -11.85 -18.87
N PRO A 525 23.97 -12.80 -19.37
CA PRO A 525 23.97 -13.16 -20.79
C PRO A 525 23.51 -12.03 -21.74
N LEU A 526 22.82 -11.02 -21.22
CA LEU A 526 22.23 -9.91 -21.98
C LEU A 526 22.98 -8.58 -21.80
N ASN A 527 23.78 -8.46 -20.73
CA ASN A 527 24.52 -7.25 -20.41
C ASN A 527 25.78 -7.59 -19.59
N ASP A 528 26.94 -7.13 -20.05
CA ASP A 528 28.23 -7.41 -19.39
C ASP A 528 28.48 -6.55 -18.13
N SER A 529 27.73 -5.45 -17.95
CA SER A 529 27.92 -4.48 -16.87
C SER A 529 26.82 -4.61 -15.80
N VAL A 530 26.90 -5.69 -15.01
CA VAL A 530 25.94 -5.97 -13.93
C VAL A 530 26.57 -5.76 -12.54
N LEU A 531 25.95 -4.92 -11.73
CA LEU A 531 26.32 -4.66 -10.34
C LEU A 531 25.23 -5.19 -9.39
N ILE A 532 25.63 -5.83 -8.30
CA ILE A 532 24.71 -6.32 -7.27
C ILE A 532 24.87 -5.45 -6.03
N GLU A 533 23.79 -4.83 -5.57
CA GLU A 533 23.73 -4.13 -4.29
C GLU A 533 22.36 -4.41 -3.65
N LYS A 534 22.34 -5.18 -2.57
CA LYS A 534 21.10 -5.67 -1.95
C LYS A 534 20.39 -4.60 -1.15
N ASN A 535 21.13 -3.65 -0.59
CA ASN A 535 20.54 -2.57 0.16
C ASN A 535 19.99 -1.51 -0.81
N ILE A 536 18.67 -1.35 -0.85
CA ILE A 536 17.99 -0.43 -1.78
C ILE A 536 18.53 1.01 -1.68
N GLY A 537 18.83 1.49 -0.48
CA GLY A 537 19.39 2.83 -0.28
C GLY A 537 20.79 2.98 -0.88
N ASN A 538 21.66 1.99 -0.66
CA ASN A 538 22.98 1.94 -1.27
C ASN A 538 22.90 1.77 -2.79
N ALA A 539 21.97 0.95 -3.29
CA ALA A 539 21.78 0.70 -4.72
C ALA A 539 21.34 1.98 -5.43
N LEU A 540 20.43 2.74 -4.83
CA LEU A 540 20.02 4.06 -5.31
C LEU A 540 21.21 5.04 -5.33
N ALA A 541 21.95 5.14 -4.22
CA ALA A 541 23.12 6.02 -4.13
C ALA A 541 24.19 5.65 -5.18
N LEU A 542 24.44 4.35 -5.38
CA LEU A 542 25.34 3.82 -6.40
C LEU A 542 24.87 4.24 -7.80
N SER A 543 23.59 4.06 -8.11
CA SER A 543 23.02 4.41 -9.42
C SER A 543 23.19 5.89 -9.77
N ILE A 544 23.03 6.77 -8.79
CA ILE A 544 23.24 8.23 -8.96
C ILE A 544 24.72 8.55 -9.07
N SER A 545 25.58 7.91 -8.27
CA SER A 545 27.03 8.18 -8.28
C SER A 545 27.73 7.79 -9.59
N LEU A 546 27.18 6.80 -10.29
CA LEU A 546 27.69 6.35 -11.59
C LEU A 546 27.25 7.25 -12.75
N ALA A 547 26.16 8.00 -12.58
CA ALA A 547 25.56 8.81 -13.62
C ALA A 547 26.27 10.15 -13.81
N LYS A 548 26.52 10.52 -15.06
CA LYS A 548 26.92 11.88 -15.45
C LYS A 548 25.68 12.73 -15.72
N ALA A 549 25.90 14.03 -15.94
CA ALA A 549 24.80 15.00 -16.07
C ALA A 549 23.84 14.73 -17.24
N ASP A 550 24.33 14.08 -18.30
CA ASP A 550 23.60 13.70 -19.50
C ASP A 550 23.15 12.23 -19.52
N ASP A 551 23.32 11.51 -18.42
CA ASP A 551 22.87 10.12 -18.26
C ASP A 551 21.46 10.04 -17.67
N LEU A 552 20.79 8.92 -17.93
CA LEU A 552 19.50 8.56 -17.38
C LEU A 552 19.66 7.41 -16.38
N VAL A 553 19.21 7.64 -15.14
CA VAL A 553 18.97 6.60 -14.15
C VAL A 553 17.49 6.23 -14.17
N LEU A 554 17.20 4.98 -14.52
CA LEU A 554 15.84 4.43 -14.53
C LEU A 554 15.73 3.32 -13.50
N TRP A 555 14.72 3.40 -12.63
CA TRP A 555 14.35 2.31 -11.74
C TRP A 555 13.02 1.70 -12.16
N CYS A 556 12.96 0.36 -12.28
CA CYS A 556 11.71 -0.36 -12.57
C CYS A 556 11.70 -1.79 -12.00
N GLY A 557 10.63 -2.55 -12.29
CA GLY A 557 10.55 -4.00 -12.04
C GLY A 557 9.50 -4.40 -10.99
N SER A 558 9.19 -3.53 -10.05
CA SER A 558 8.18 -3.77 -9.01
C SER A 558 7.66 -2.46 -8.41
N LEU A 559 6.36 -2.40 -8.14
CA LEU A 559 5.76 -1.27 -7.41
C LEU A 559 6.31 -1.16 -5.98
N TYR A 560 6.57 -2.30 -5.32
CA TYR A 560 7.19 -2.33 -3.98
C TYR A 560 8.59 -1.72 -4.01
N LEU A 561 9.38 -2.04 -5.05
CA LEU A 561 10.70 -1.45 -5.23
C LEU A 561 10.60 0.05 -5.44
N MET A 562 9.65 0.52 -6.27
CA MET A 562 9.48 1.96 -6.51
C MET A 562 9.12 2.71 -5.22
N GLY A 563 8.25 2.13 -4.38
CA GLY A 563 7.93 2.71 -3.08
C GLY A 563 9.16 2.87 -2.18
N GLU A 564 10.02 1.86 -2.12
CA GLU A 564 11.24 1.93 -1.31
C GLU A 564 12.32 2.86 -1.91
N ILE A 565 12.52 2.85 -3.23
CA ILE A 565 13.44 3.78 -3.90
C ILE A 565 13.00 5.22 -3.64
N ARG A 566 11.70 5.51 -3.82
CA ARG A 566 11.14 6.85 -3.62
C ARG A 566 11.29 7.32 -2.18
N LYS A 567 10.99 6.46 -1.19
CA LYS A 567 11.23 6.75 0.24
C LYS A 567 12.70 7.06 0.53
N ASN A 568 13.64 6.26 -0.01
CA ASN A 568 15.06 6.48 0.20
C ASN A 568 15.54 7.79 -0.44
N PHE A 569 15.06 8.12 -1.64
CA PHE A 569 15.38 9.38 -2.31
C PHE A 569 15.00 10.61 -1.47
N PHE A 570 13.77 10.65 -0.94
CA PHE A 570 13.31 11.78 -0.13
C PHE A 570 13.88 11.80 1.31
N LYS A 571 14.43 10.70 1.81
CA LYS A 571 15.20 10.67 3.07
C LYS A 571 16.58 11.30 2.91
N VAL A 572 17.26 11.01 1.79
CA VAL A 572 18.62 11.53 1.51
C VAL A 572 18.59 13.02 1.09
N SER A 573 17.44 13.50 0.60
CA SER A 573 17.26 14.89 0.16
C SER A 573 16.88 15.87 1.27
N LYS A 574 16.73 15.40 2.51
CA LYS A 574 16.52 16.22 3.72
C LYS A 574 17.78 16.20 4.56
#